data_AF-A0A3C0WV79-F1
#
_entry.id   AF-A0A3C0WV79-F1
#
_cell.length_a   1.000
_cell.length_b   1.000
_cell.length_c   1.000
_cell.angle_alpha   90.00
_cell.angle_beta   90.00
_cell.angle_gamma   90.00
#
_symmetry.space_group_name_H-M   'P 1'
#
loop_
_entity.id
_entity.type
_entity.pdbx_description
1 polymer ?
#
loop_
_entity_poly.entity_id
_entity_poly.type
_entity_poly.pdbx_seq_one_letter_code
_entity_poly.pdbx_strand_id
1 'polypeptide(L)'
;MTATLSMKKSNMAFMPLQNISSSFSRCERNRLAYMIFKENTWRKSESDVAKSLDRAHQMISSPLSYNNEQSMQSAIRLAYIYADSFYTIISECPAGDGYADLAFIPYKPNVPAMIIELKIKGTAKSALEQIKDKRYHAGFEKWQGNTLLVGICYDKKTKKHECKIETA
;
A
#
# COMPACT_ATOMS: atom_id res chain seq x y z
N MET A 1 2.22 23.69 -57.73
CA MET A 1 3.04 22.95 -56.76
C MET A 1 2.10 22.33 -55.74
N THR A 2 1.86 21.03 -55.88
CA THR A 2 1.05 20.19 -54.98
C THR A 2 1.93 19.74 -53.81
N ALA A 3 1.54 20.06 -52.58
CA ALA A 3 2.12 19.47 -51.38
C ALA A 3 1.10 18.50 -50.79
N THR A 4 1.26 17.21 -51.08
CA THR A 4 0.47 16.13 -50.48
C THR A 4 1.09 15.79 -49.12
N LEU A 5 0.41 16.15 -48.03
CA LEU A 5 0.81 15.78 -46.68
C LEU A 5 0.40 14.32 -46.42
N SER A 6 1.36 13.40 -46.42
CA SER A 6 1.14 11.99 -46.06
C SER A 6 1.12 11.83 -44.54
N MET A 7 -0.07 11.69 -43.95
CA MET A 7 -0.22 11.31 -42.55
C MET A 7 -0.05 9.79 -42.42
N LYS A 8 1.05 9.34 -41.81
CA LYS A 8 1.24 7.94 -41.40
C LYS A 8 0.19 7.58 -40.35
N LYS A 9 -0.72 6.65 -40.67
CA LYS A 9 -1.59 6.01 -39.66
C LYS A 9 -0.70 5.21 -38.69
N SER A 10 -0.56 5.69 -37.47
CA SER A 10 -0.03 4.90 -36.36
C SER A 10 -1.00 3.75 -36.08
N ASN A 11 -0.50 2.51 -36.06
CA ASN A 11 -1.28 1.33 -35.64
C ASN A 11 -1.69 1.50 -34.17
N MET A 12 -2.89 2.03 -33.92
CA MET A 12 -3.57 1.88 -32.64
C MET A 12 -4.05 0.43 -32.55
N ALA A 13 -3.42 -0.35 -31.67
CA ALA A 13 -3.92 -1.67 -31.34
C ALA A 13 -5.30 -1.53 -30.68
N PHE A 14 -6.35 -1.90 -31.41
CA PHE A 14 -7.71 -1.92 -30.89
C PHE A 14 -7.87 -3.12 -29.97
N MET A 15 -8.09 -2.88 -28.67
CA MET A 15 -8.39 -3.98 -27.74
C MET A 15 -9.82 -4.49 -28.00
N PRO A 16 -10.02 -5.81 -28.19
CA PRO A 16 -11.34 -6.41 -28.35
C PRO A 16 -12.27 -6.10 -27.15
N LEU A 17 -13.56 -5.88 -27.40
CA LEU A 17 -14.57 -5.55 -26.37
C LEU A 17 -14.64 -6.60 -25.23
N GLN A 18 -14.38 -7.88 -25.51
CA GLN A 18 -14.28 -8.93 -24.48
C GLN A 18 -13.07 -8.73 -23.54
N ASN A 19 -11.96 -8.21 -24.05
CA ASN A 19 -10.78 -7.86 -23.26
C ASN A 19 -11.02 -6.58 -22.44
N ILE A 20 -11.88 -5.68 -22.91
CA ILE A 20 -12.31 -4.49 -22.16
C ILE A 20 -13.21 -4.89 -20.99
N SER A 21 -14.19 -5.78 -21.19
CA SER A 21 -15.07 -6.29 -20.12
C SER A 21 -14.32 -7.04 -19.02
N SER A 22 -13.39 -7.92 -19.39
CA SER A 22 -12.55 -8.66 -18.43
C SER A 22 -11.55 -7.75 -17.71
N SER A 23 -10.99 -6.76 -18.40
CA SER A 23 -10.12 -5.73 -17.80
C SER A 23 -10.89 -4.81 -16.84
N PHE A 24 -12.11 -4.41 -17.20
CA PHE A 24 -13.00 -3.61 -16.35
C PHE A 24 -13.39 -4.39 -15.08
N SER A 25 -13.79 -5.66 -15.25
CA SER A 25 -14.09 -6.56 -14.13
C SER A 25 -12.88 -6.78 -13.21
N ARG A 26 -11.67 -6.82 -13.78
CA ARG A 26 -10.43 -6.88 -13.00
C ARG A 26 -10.18 -5.58 -12.23
N CYS A 27 -10.43 -4.43 -12.85
CA CYS A 27 -10.28 -3.11 -12.21
C CYS A 27 -11.22 -2.95 -11.00
N GLU A 28 -12.49 -3.34 -11.14
CA GLU A 28 -13.48 -3.29 -10.05
C GLU A 28 -13.16 -4.28 -8.91
N ARG A 29 -12.69 -5.49 -9.23
CA ARG A 29 -12.23 -6.44 -8.20
C ARG A 29 -11.03 -5.91 -7.43
N ASN A 30 -10.10 -5.25 -8.12
CA ASN A 30 -8.93 -4.64 -7.51
C ASN A 30 -9.38 -3.51 -6.57
N ARG A 31 -10.25 -2.60 -7.05
CA ARG A 31 -10.86 -1.54 -6.24
C ARG A 31 -11.51 -2.07 -4.96
N LEU A 32 -12.31 -3.13 -5.05
CA LEU A 32 -12.98 -3.72 -3.89
C LEU A 32 -11.96 -4.31 -2.90
N ALA A 33 -10.96 -5.05 -3.38
CA ALA A 33 -9.91 -5.62 -2.52
C ALA A 33 -9.13 -4.53 -1.75
N TYR A 34 -8.86 -3.38 -2.37
CA TYR A 34 -8.18 -2.26 -1.72
C TYR A 34 -9.05 -1.54 -0.69
N MET A 35 -10.34 -1.35 -1.00
CA MET A 35 -11.29 -0.79 -0.04
C MET A 35 -11.42 -1.68 1.20
N ILE A 36 -11.44 -3.00 1.01
CA ILE A 36 -11.45 -3.98 2.10
C ILE A 36 -10.19 -3.87 2.94
N PHE A 37 -9.00 -3.78 2.33
CA PHE A 37 -7.75 -3.65 3.06
C PHE A 37 -7.70 -2.38 3.94
N LYS A 38 -8.09 -1.24 3.38
CA LYS A 38 -8.22 0.02 4.13
C LYS A 38 -9.17 -0.13 5.31
N GLU A 39 -10.36 -0.68 5.06
CA GLU A 39 -11.39 -0.88 6.08
C GLU A 39 -10.89 -1.83 7.19
N ASN A 40 -10.20 -2.91 6.82
CA ASN A 40 -9.61 -3.85 7.77
C ASN A 40 -8.52 -3.18 8.61
N THR A 41 -7.73 -2.27 8.02
CA THR A 41 -6.72 -1.49 8.75
C THR A 41 -7.39 -0.57 9.77
N TRP A 42 -8.43 0.16 9.37
CA TRP A 42 -9.18 1.05 10.27
C TRP A 42 -9.88 0.29 11.41
N ARG A 43 -10.37 -0.91 11.13
CA ARG A 43 -10.95 -1.82 12.12
C ARG A 43 -9.90 -2.59 12.93
N LYS A 44 -8.62 -2.42 12.63
CA LYS A 44 -7.49 -3.14 13.25
C LYS A 44 -7.60 -4.67 13.12
N SER A 45 -8.20 -5.17 12.04
CA SER A 45 -8.27 -6.62 11.76
C SER A 45 -6.95 -7.13 11.19
N GLU A 46 -5.97 -7.35 12.06
CA GLU A 46 -4.59 -7.74 11.71
C GLU A 46 -4.53 -8.93 10.73
N SER A 47 -5.32 -9.99 10.98
CA SER A 47 -5.32 -11.18 10.13
C SER A 47 -5.87 -10.91 8.73
N ASP A 48 -6.86 -10.03 8.61
CA ASP A 48 -7.44 -9.71 7.31
C ASP A 48 -6.61 -8.69 6.53
N VAL A 49 -5.90 -7.81 7.24
CA VAL A 49 -4.86 -6.95 6.66
C VAL A 49 -3.75 -7.82 6.05
N ALA A 50 -3.25 -8.82 6.79
CA ALA A 50 -2.24 -9.76 6.28
C ALA A 50 -2.71 -10.53 5.02
N LYS A 51 -3.94 -11.08 5.02
CA LYS A 51 -4.50 -11.79 3.86
C LYS A 51 -4.64 -10.87 2.63
N SER A 52 -5.06 -9.63 2.85
CA SER A 52 -5.18 -8.65 1.77
C SER A 52 -3.81 -8.27 1.19
N LEU A 53 -2.76 -8.19 2.02
CA LEU A 53 -1.39 -7.99 1.56
C LEU A 53 -0.85 -9.18 0.77
N ASP A 54 -1.11 -10.42 1.22
CA ASP A 54 -0.75 -11.62 0.46
C ASP A 54 -1.37 -11.57 -0.95
N ARG A 55 -2.64 -11.17 -1.05
CA ARG A 55 -3.34 -11.03 -2.33
C ARG A 55 -2.75 -9.91 -3.20
N ALA A 56 -2.50 -8.74 -2.62
CA ALA A 56 -1.88 -7.62 -3.33
C ALA A 56 -0.49 -8.02 -3.86
N HIS A 57 0.33 -8.64 -3.01
CA HIS A 57 1.65 -9.14 -3.37
C HIS A 57 1.57 -10.14 -4.54
N GLN A 58 0.66 -11.11 -4.50
CA GLN A 58 0.45 -12.07 -5.61
C GLN A 58 0.06 -11.39 -6.94
N MET A 59 -0.63 -10.26 -6.88
CA MET A 59 -1.10 -9.55 -8.07
C MET A 59 -0.01 -8.76 -8.80
N ILE A 60 1.00 -8.25 -8.08
CA ILE A 60 2.08 -7.45 -8.67
C ILE A 60 3.39 -8.17 -8.85
N SER A 61 3.66 -9.19 -8.03
CA SER A 61 4.96 -9.83 -8.10
C SER A 61 4.99 -10.83 -9.25
N SER A 62 5.88 -10.58 -10.21
CA SER A 62 6.38 -11.64 -11.06
C SER A 62 7.08 -12.70 -10.18
N PRO A 63 7.14 -13.98 -10.57
CA PRO A 63 7.86 -15.01 -9.81
C PRO A 63 9.32 -14.64 -9.50
N LEU A 64 9.93 -13.75 -10.30
CA LEU A 64 11.32 -13.31 -10.20
C LEU A 64 11.53 -12.15 -9.22
N SER A 65 10.52 -11.31 -8.96
CA SER A 65 10.62 -10.13 -8.10
C SER A 65 10.00 -10.31 -6.70
N TYR A 66 9.32 -11.44 -6.47
CA TYR A 66 8.56 -11.76 -5.24
C TYR A 66 9.32 -11.62 -3.90
N ASN A 67 10.66 -11.57 -3.92
CA ASN A 67 11.49 -11.66 -2.72
C ASN A 67 12.39 -10.42 -2.46
N ASN A 68 12.14 -9.26 -3.04
CA ASN A 68 12.90 -8.05 -2.69
C ASN A 68 12.05 -7.00 -1.93
N GLU A 69 12.73 -6.12 -1.20
CA GLU A 69 12.11 -5.08 -0.36
C GLU A 69 11.27 -4.10 -1.17
N GLN A 70 11.77 -3.73 -2.35
CA GLN A 70 11.04 -2.93 -3.32
C GLN A 70 9.69 -3.55 -3.67
N SER A 71 9.60 -4.87 -3.79
CA SER A 71 8.34 -5.58 -4.11
C SER A 71 7.38 -5.60 -2.92
N MET A 72 7.86 -5.67 -1.68
CA MET A 72 7.00 -5.53 -0.49
C MET A 72 6.47 -4.11 -0.35
N GLN A 73 7.33 -3.09 -0.48
CA GLN A 73 6.89 -1.70 -0.50
C GLN A 73 5.91 -1.43 -1.64
N SER A 74 6.14 -2.01 -2.82
CA SER A 74 5.21 -1.91 -3.96
C SER A 74 3.89 -2.62 -3.70
N ALA A 75 3.89 -3.77 -3.02
CA ALA A 75 2.67 -4.49 -2.64
C ALA A 75 1.81 -3.65 -1.71
N ILE A 76 2.45 -2.99 -0.75
CA ILE A 76 1.79 -2.15 0.23
C ILE A 76 1.30 -0.86 -0.43
N ARG A 77 2.14 -0.17 -1.21
CA ARG A 77 1.72 1.01 -1.98
C ARG A 77 0.55 0.69 -2.90
N LEU A 78 0.56 -0.46 -3.57
CA LEU A 78 -0.57 -0.92 -4.38
C LEU A 78 -1.80 -1.20 -3.51
N ALA A 79 -1.64 -1.87 -2.36
CA ALA A 79 -2.73 -2.10 -1.42
C ALA A 79 -3.37 -0.78 -0.95
N TYR A 80 -2.58 0.30 -0.94
CA TYR A 80 -2.97 1.65 -0.57
C TYR A 80 -3.21 2.61 -1.75
N ILE A 81 -3.27 2.17 -3.01
CA ILE A 81 -3.47 3.10 -4.15
C ILE A 81 -4.77 3.90 -3.99
N TYR A 82 -5.83 3.29 -3.47
CA TYR A 82 -7.10 4.00 -3.19
C TYR A 82 -7.10 4.83 -1.90
N ALA A 83 -6.06 4.71 -1.08
CA ALA A 83 -5.89 5.57 0.07
C ALA A 83 -5.50 7.00 -0.35
N ASP A 84 -5.00 7.21 -1.56
CA ASP A 84 -4.69 8.56 -2.09
C ASP A 84 -5.88 9.54 -2.01
N SER A 85 -7.10 9.00 -2.03
CA SER A 85 -8.36 9.74 -2.00
C SER A 85 -8.73 10.23 -0.59
N PHE A 86 -7.93 9.84 0.41
CA PHE A 86 -8.10 10.21 1.81
C PHE A 86 -6.81 10.75 2.45
N TYR A 87 -5.65 10.38 1.91
CA TYR A 87 -4.34 10.61 2.50
C TYR A 87 -3.35 11.24 1.54
N THR A 88 -2.50 12.11 2.08
CA THR A 88 -1.18 12.35 1.53
C THR A 88 -0.25 11.24 2.04
N ILE A 89 0.34 10.48 1.12
CA ILE A 89 1.23 9.36 1.45
C ILE A 89 2.68 9.80 1.25
N ILE A 90 3.49 9.72 2.30
CA ILE A 90 4.92 10.08 2.28
C ILE A 90 5.73 8.81 2.52
N SER A 91 6.61 8.46 1.59
CA SER A 91 7.59 7.38 1.77
C SER A 91 8.84 7.91 2.45
N GLU A 92 9.50 7.08 3.25
CA GLU A 92 10.72 7.46 4.01
C GLU A 92 10.49 8.78 4.77
N CYS A 93 9.37 8.85 5.48
CA CYS A 93 8.92 10.07 6.14
C CYS A 93 9.80 10.35 7.36
N PRO A 94 10.47 11.52 7.44
CA PRO A 94 11.20 11.91 8.64
C PRO A 94 10.21 12.01 9.82
N ALA A 95 10.42 11.20 10.85
CA ALA A 95 9.52 11.10 11.99
C ALA A 95 10.31 10.72 13.25
N GLY A 96 10.05 11.43 14.37
CA GLY A 96 10.75 11.20 15.63
C GLY A 96 12.28 11.15 15.45
N ASP A 97 12.88 10.03 15.87
CA ASP A 97 14.32 9.78 15.81
C ASP A 97 14.76 8.95 14.59
N GLY A 98 14.03 9.04 13.47
CA GLY A 98 14.35 8.30 12.24
C GLY A 98 13.43 8.59 11.07
N TYR A 99 13.23 7.56 10.24
CA TYR A 99 12.43 7.62 9.03
C TYR A 99 11.46 6.45 9.04
N ALA A 100 10.16 6.75 9.00
CA ALA A 100 9.12 5.73 8.83
C ALA A 100 9.03 5.33 7.35
N ASP A 101 8.86 4.04 7.05
CA ASP A 101 8.75 3.57 5.67
C ASP A 101 7.61 4.27 4.92
N LEU A 102 6.44 4.37 5.56
CA LEU A 102 5.30 5.11 5.03
C LEU A 102 4.56 5.86 6.14
N ALA A 103 4.19 7.10 5.82
CA ALA A 103 3.30 7.93 6.60
C ALA A 103 2.05 8.28 5.78
N PHE A 104 0.89 8.13 6.40
CA PHE A 104 -0.42 8.43 5.83
C PHE A 104 -1.01 9.61 6.59
N ILE A 105 -0.95 10.78 5.97
CA ILE A 105 -1.45 12.04 6.53
C ILE A 105 -2.85 12.31 5.98
N PRO A 106 -3.92 12.20 6.78
CA PRO A 106 -5.26 12.33 6.28
C PRO A 106 -5.60 13.80 6.03
N TYR A 107 -6.23 14.07 4.89
CA TYR A 107 -6.79 15.40 4.56
C TYR A 107 -8.33 15.41 4.60
N LYS A 108 -8.96 14.25 4.83
CA LYS A 108 -10.39 14.12 5.10
C LYS A 108 -10.65 14.07 6.62
N PRO A 109 -11.76 14.66 7.10
CA PRO A 109 -12.14 14.58 8.51
C PRO A 109 -12.48 13.14 8.92
N ASN A 110 -12.32 12.82 10.20
CA ASN A 110 -12.64 11.50 10.79
C ASN A 110 -11.90 10.31 10.17
N VAL A 111 -10.74 10.56 9.57
CA VAL A 111 -9.84 9.52 9.04
C VAL A 111 -8.62 9.44 9.95
N PRO A 112 -8.22 8.25 10.44
CA PRO A 112 -7.06 8.12 11.32
C PRO A 112 -5.77 8.38 10.56
N ALA A 113 -4.76 8.99 11.18
CA ALA A 113 -3.41 8.97 10.61
C ALA A 113 -2.83 7.56 10.68
N MET A 114 -1.88 7.20 9.82
CA MET A 114 -1.21 5.90 9.91
C MET A 114 0.30 6.04 9.72
N ILE A 115 1.05 5.31 10.54
CA ILE A 115 2.51 5.16 10.43
C ILE A 115 2.77 3.68 10.21
N ILE A 116 3.46 3.35 9.11
CA ILE A 116 3.73 1.98 8.73
C ILE A 116 5.23 1.73 8.73
N GLU A 117 5.64 0.65 9.37
CA GLU A 117 7.01 0.13 9.38
C GLU A 117 7.02 -1.30 8.83
N LEU A 118 7.97 -1.59 7.96
CA LEU A 118 8.07 -2.83 7.22
C LEU A 118 9.27 -3.65 7.69
N LYS A 119 9.08 -4.97 7.78
CA LYS A 119 10.15 -5.92 8.05
C LYS A 119 10.13 -7.07 7.07
N ILE A 120 11.30 -7.39 6.52
CA ILE A 120 11.53 -8.58 5.69
C ILE A 120 12.17 -9.70 6.50
N LYS A 121 12.84 -9.32 7.58
CA LYS A 121 13.44 -10.20 8.58
C LYS A 121 12.97 -9.69 9.94
N GLY A 122 12.40 -10.57 10.74
CA GLY A 122 11.82 -10.22 12.04
C GLY A 122 10.34 -10.59 12.12
N THR A 123 9.59 -9.80 12.87
CA THR A 123 8.14 -9.99 13.08
C THR A 123 7.41 -8.66 12.96
N ALA A 124 6.10 -8.71 12.74
CA ALA A 124 5.27 -7.50 12.74
C ALA A 124 5.32 -6.78 14.11
N LYS A 125 5.51 -7.54 15.20
CA LYS A 125 5.73 -6.99 16.54
C LYS A 125 7.01 -6.16 16.62
N SER A 126 8.13 -6.66 16.08
CA SER A 126 9.39 -5.92 16.07
C SER A 126 9.31 -4.62 15.25
N ALA A 127 8.47 -4.60 14.21
CA ALA A 127 8.18 -3.37 13.46
C ALA A 127 7.41 -2.35 14.32
N LEU A 128 6.38 -2.78 15.06
CA LEU A 128 5.67 -1.90 16.01
C LEU A 128 6.58 -1.37 17.12
N GLU A 129 7.43 -2.22 17.69
CA GLU A 129 8.40 -1.83 18.71
C GLU A 129 9.32 -0.74 18.17
N GLN A 130 9.83 -0.88 16.94
CA GLN A 130 10.63 0.17 16.32
C GLN A 130 9.87 1.50 16.15
N ILE A 131 8.61 1.48 15.71
CA ILE A 131 7.78 2.70 15.58
C ILE A 131 7.70 3.44 16.93
N LYS A 132 7.52 2.69 18.01
CA LYS A 132 7.41 3.23 19.38
C LYS A 132 8.74 3.74 19.89
N ASP A 133 9.80 2.95 19.77
CA ASP A 133 11.16 3.27 20.25
C ASP A 133 11.71 4.50 19.55
N LYS A 134 11.46 4.62 18.23
CA LYS A 134 11.86 5.78 17.43
C LYS A 134 10.90 6.96 17.52
N ARG A 135 9.82 6.83 18.28
CA ARG A 135 8.84 7.91 18.55
C ARG A 135 8.28 8.53 17.27
N TYR A 136 8.03 7.74 16.24
CA TYR A 136 7.56 8.25 14.95
C TYR A 136 6.22 9.00 15.06
N HIS A 137 5.39 8.66 16.05
CA HIS A 137 4.13 9.34 16.34
C HIS A 137 4.29 10.79 16.82
N ALA A 138 5.49 11.23 17.24
CA ALA A 138 5.73 12.60 17.67
C ALA A 138 5.44 13.65 16.58
N GLY A 139 5.58 13.29 15.30
CA GLY A 139 5.21 14.18 14.19
C GLY A 139 3.69 14.27 13.93
N PHE A 140 2.88 13.52 14.67
CA PHE A 140 1.46 13.30 14.41
C PHE A 140 0.56 13.76 15.57
N GLU A 141 1.03 14.68 16.42
CA GLU A 141 0.30 15.21 17.59
C GLU A 141 -1.12 15.69 17.26
N LYS A 142 -1.32 16.28 16.07
CA LYS A 142 -2.65 16.70 15.57
C LYS A 142 -3.67 15.55 15.49
N TRP A 143 -3.22 14.31 15.38
CA TRP A 143 -4.03 13.10 15.29
C TRP A 143 -3.83 12.17 16.49
N GLN A 144 -3.34 12.68 17.63
CA GLN A 144 -3.16 11.89 18.84
C GLN A 144 -4.48 11.23 19.29
N GLY A 145 -4.42 9.96 19.70
CA GLY A 145 -5.60 9.16 20.01
C GLY A 145 -6.37 8.66 18.77
N ASN A 146 -5.93 9.07 17.57
CA ASN A 146 -6.49 8.66 16.29
C ASN A 146 -5.37 8.38 15.25
N THR A 147 -4.20 7.92 15.73
CA THR A 147 -3.08 7.50 14.88
C THR A 147 -2.90 5.99 15.00
N LEU A 148 -2.89 5.29 13.87
CA LEU A 148 -2.62 3.85 13.79
C LEU A 148 -1.12 3.62 13.58
N LEU A 149 -0.51 2.84 14.46
CA LEU A 149 0.83 2.30 14.27
C LEU A 149 0.67 0.92 13.64
N VAL A 150 1.28 0.69 12.49
CA VAL A 150 1.08 -0.52 11.69
C VAL A 150 2.44 -1.16 11.41
N GLY A 151 2.72 -2.25 12.11
CA GLY A 151 3.87 -3.10 11.82
C GLY A 151 3.48 -4.17 10.81
N ILE A 152 4.22 -4.28 9.70
CA ILE A 152 4.00 -5.32 8.69
C ILE A 152 5.29 -6.10 8.52
N CYS A 153 5.21 -7.43 8.59
CA CYS A 153 6.34 -8.29 8.28
C CYS A 153 6.00 -9.21 7.11
N TYR A 154 6.97 -9.50 6.25
CA TYR A 154 6.89 -10.51 5.23
C TYR A 154 8.01 -11.54 5.42
N ASP A 155 7.63 -12.78 5.73
CA ASP A 155 8.57 -13.89 5.83
C ASP A 155 8.81 -14.51 4.44
N LYS A 156 10.03 -14.38 3.94
CA LYS A 156 10.47 -14.92 2.64
C LYS A 156 10.48 -16.44 2.56
N LYS A 157 10.68 -17.13 3.69
CA LYS A 157 10.69 -18.60 3.76
C LYS A 157 9.27 -19.14 3.69
N THR A 158 8.36 -18.58 4.49
CA THR A 158 6.96 -19.04 4.50
C THR A 158 6.11 -18.38 3.42
N LYS A 159 6.59 -17.29 2.82
CA LYS A 159 5.87 -16.44 1.85
C LYS A 159 4.56 -15.91 2.41
N LYS A 160 4.57 -15.45 3.67
CA LYS A 160 3.38 -14.96 4.37
C LYS A 160 3.61 -13.58 4.94
N HIS A 161 2.57 -12.76 4.91
CA HIS A 161 2.53 -11.50 5.63
C HIS A 161 2.03 -11.72 7.07
N GLU A 162 2.57 -10.94 7.99
CA GLU A 162 2.08 -10.74 9.34
C GLU A 162 1.80 -9.24 9.52
N CYS A 163 0.77 -8.90 10.28
CA CYS A 163 0.45 -7.52 10.61
C CYS A 163 0.19 -7.39 12.11
N LYS A 164 0.61 -6.26 12.69
CA LYS A 164 0.26 -5.82 14.03
C LYS A 164 -0.14 -4.35 14.03
N ILE A 165 -1.23 -4.03 14.73
CA ILE A 165 -1.80 -2.68 14.72
C ILE A 165 -2.10 -2.21 16.13
N GLU A 166 -1.58 -1.03 16.49
CA GLU A 166 -1.87 -0.33 17.75
C GLU A 166 -2.38 1.10 17.47
N THR A 167 -2.96 1.75 18.47
CA THR A 167 -3.28 3.18 18.41
C THR A 167 -2.35 3.94 19.35
N ALA A 168 -1.81 5.06 18.85
CA ALA A 168 -1.07 6.06 19.61
C ALA A 168 -1.94 7.27 19.94
#